data_AF-A0A5C7PMR5-F1
#
_entry.id   AF-A0A5C7PMR5-F1
#
_cell.length_a   1.000
_cell.length_b   1.000
_cell.length_c   1.000
_cell.angle_alpha   90.00
_cell.angle_beta   90.00
_cell.angle_gamma   90.00
#
_symmetry.space_group_name_H-M   'P 1'
#
loop_
_entity.id
_entity.type
_entity.pdbx_description
1 polymer ?
#
loop_
_entity_poly.entity_id
_entity_poly.type
_entity_poly.pdbx_seq_one_letter_code
_entity_poly.pdbx_strand_id
1 'polypeptide(L)'
;MASDAFSRFGIDRDELEKLIRAQAEVDDGINQFMEEEVVPYWRSVSPQGDPEYKASVRVTKKSKRGKGRVGSTLWRAHWVEFGTKADSKGKDPRRVLTKQGWKVLSRNTPTDAYAPGEKTAQHFGGSMGKGGIEFDGDDKGDDK
;
A
#
# COMPACT_ATOMS: atom_id res chain seq x y z
N MET A 1 -31.70 37.62 6.27
CA MET A 1 -31.23 36.33 6.81
C MET A 1 -31.09 35.39 5.62
N ALA A 2 -29.88 35.06 5.19
CA ALA A 2 -29.69 34.14 4.07
C ALA A 2 -30.19 32.76 4.50
N SER A 3 -31.17 32.21 3.76
CA SER A 3 -31.62 30.84 3.96
C SER A 3 -30.45 29.91 3.67
N ASP A 4 -30.09 29.12 4.67
CA ASP A 4 -29.00 28.16 4.57
C ASP A 4 -29.37 27.09 3.51
N ALA A 5 -28.50 26.90 2.52
CA ALA A 5 -28.80 26.16 1.29
C ALA A 5 -29.11 24.67 1.53
N PHE A 6 -28.77 24.18 2.73
CA PHE A 6 -28.95 22.80 3.19
C PHE A 6 -30.21 22.59 4.02
N SER A 7 -30.79 23.65 4.62
CA SER A 7 -32.01 23.54 5.41
C SER A 7 -33.22 23.06 4.59
N ARG A 8 -33.26 23.37 3.28
CA ARG A 8 -34.29 22.87 2.36
C ARG A 8 -34.29 21.33 2.18
N PHE A 9 -33.19 20.68 2.54
CA PHE A 9 -33.03 19.23 2.49
C PHE A 9 -33.13 18.57 3.88
N GLY A 10 -33.49 19.35 4.92
CA GLY A 10 -33.54 18.85 6.30
C GLY A 10 -32.17 18.52 6.90
N ILE A 11 -31.08 19.01 6.30
CA ILE A 11 -29.72 18.83 6.81
C ILE A 11 -29.37 20.04 7.66
N ASP A 12 -29.06 19.79 8.93
CA ASP A 12 -28.53 20.81 9.83
C ASP A 12 -27.05 21.06 9.54
N ARG A 13 -26.68 22.33 9.37
CA ARG A 13 -25.31 22.71 9.01
C ARG A 13 -24.32 22.45 10.13
N ASP A 14 -24.71 22.63 11.38
CA ASP A 14 -23.83 22.38 12.52
C ASP A 14 -23.55 20.88 12.67
N GLU A 15 -24.54 20.03 12.37
CA GLU A 15 -24.36 18.59 12.29
C GLU A 15 -23.42 18.18 11.14
N LEU A 16 -23.60 18.77 9.95
CA LEU A 16 -22.72 18.51 8.80
C LEU A 16 -21.27 18.92 9.09
N GLU A 17 -21.04 20.09 9.69
CA GLU A 17 -19.70 20.54 10.07
C GLU A 17 -19.07 19.62 11.13
N LYS A 18 -19.85 19.12 12.09
CA LYS A 18 -19.37 18.12 13.07
C LYS A 18 -18.95 16.82 12.40
N LEU A 19 -19.74 16.31 11.46
CA LEU A 19 -19.42 15.08 10.72
C LEU A 19 -18.17 15.25 9.85
N ILE A 20 -17.99 16.40 9.21
CA ILE A 20 -16.79 16.71 8.43
C ILE A 20 -15.55 16.76 9.32
N ARG A 21 -15.65 17.42 10.50
CA ARG A 21 -14.53 17.48 11.46
C ARG A 21 -14.18 16.11 12.02
N ALA A 22 -15.19 15.33 12.44
CA ALA A 22 -14.99 13.97 12.90
C ALA A 22 -14.28 13.11 11.83
N GLN A 23 -14.62 13.31 10.55
CA GLN A 23 -13.95 12.62 9.44
C GLN A 23 -12.48 13.05 9.28
N ALA A 24 -12.16 14.33 9.47
CA ALA A 24 -10.79 14.83 9.41
C ALA A 24 -9.95 14.30 10.58
N GLU A 25 -10.50 14.30 11.80
CA GLU A 25 -9.84 13.72 12.99
C GLU A 25 -9.55 12.23 12.80
N VAL A 26 -10.49 11.47 12.23
CA VAL A 26 -10.28 10.07 11.88
C VAL A 26 -9.16 9.91 10.84
N ASP A 27 -9.14 10.75 9.80
CA ASP A 27 -8.09 10.70 8.79
C ASP A 27 -6.71 11.04 9.36
N ASP A 28 -6.61 12.01 10.26
CA ASP A 28 -5.37 12.37 10.94
C ASP A 28 -4.89 11.27 11.89
N GLY A 29 -5.80 10.67 12.67
CA GLY A 29 -5.49 9.52 13.51
C GLY A 29 -4.97 8.32 12.70
N ILE A 30 -5.55 8.06 11.53
CA ILE A 30 -5.06 7.00 10.62
C ILE A 30 -3.68 7.37 10.05
N ASN A 31 -3.45 8.62 9.68
CA ASN A 31 -2.13 9.07 9.22
C ASN A 31 -1.06 8.87 10.30
N GLN A 32 -1.35 9.29 11.52
CA GLN A 32 -0.45 9.14 12.65
C GLN A 32 -0.15 7.66 12.92
N PHE A 33 -1.18 6.81 13.00
CA PHE A 33 -1.01 5.37 13.20
C PHE A 33 -0.15 4.73 12.09
N MET A 34 -0.36 5.11 10.83
CA MET A 34 0.46 4.60 9.73
C MET A 34 1.94 5.02 9.85
N GLU A 35 2.21 6.27 10.24
CA GLU A 35 3.57 6.81 10.34
C GLU A 35 4.33 6.32 11.57
N GLU A 36 3.66 6.21 12.71
CA GLU A 36 4.27 5.93 14.01
C GLU A 36 4.32 4.43 14.34
N GLU A 37 3.35 3.64 13.86
CA GLU A 37 3.25 2.22 14.21
C GLU A 37 3.54 1.32 13.00
N VAL A 38 2.81 1.53 11.89
CA VAL A 38 2.86 0.62 10.74
C VAL A 38 4.19 0.69 10.00
N VAL A 39 4.67 1.89 9.66
CA VAL A 39 5.94 2.07 8.95
C VAL A 39 7.13 1.55 9.77
N PRO A 40 7.28 1.86 11.07
CA PRO A 40 8.36 1.32 11.88
C PRO A 40 8.30 -0.21 12.00
N TYR A 41 7.11 -0.78 12.23
CA TYR A 41 6.95 -2.22 12.29
C TYR A 41 7.36 -2.90 10.98
N TRP A 42 6.84 -2.44 9.83
CA TRP A 42 7.18 -2.99 8.51
C TRP A 42 8.69 -2.96 8.28
N ARG A 43 9.35 -1.83 8.59
CA ARG A 43 10.81 -1.71 8.49
C ARG A 43 11.56 -2.69 9.40
N SER A 44 11.04 -2.98 10.60
CA SER A 44 11.63 -3.93 11.53
C SER A 44 11.57 -5.37 11.01
N VAL A 45 10.44 -5.72 10.38
CA VAL A 45 10.21 -7.06 9.81
C VAL A 45 10.62 -7.14 8.34
N SER A 46 11.42 -6.18 7.84
CA SER A 46 12.00 -6.15 6.49
C SER A 46 13.41 -6.80 6.46
N PRO A 47 13.92 -7.25 5.29
CA PRO A 47 15.19 -7.97 5.21
C PRO A 47 16.36 -7.18 5.79
N GLN A 48 17.14 -7.77 6.71
CA GLN A 48 18.21 -7.07 7.42
C GLN A 48 19.34 -6.60 6.50
N GLY A 49 19.66 -7.36 5.45
CA GLY A 49 20.68 -7.04 4.45
C GLY A 49 20.23 -6.09 3.33
N ASP A 50 19.02 -5.52 3.42
CA ASP A 50 18.45 -4.66 2.38
C ASP A 50 18.03 -3.29 2.95
N PRO A 51 19.00 -2.41 3.28
CA PRO A 51 18.72 -1.09 3.85
C PRO A 51 17.95 -0.19 2.87
N GLU A 52 18.13 -0.38 1.56
CA GLU A 52 17.41 0.34 0.52
C GLU A 52 15.91 0.01 0.56
N TYR A 53 15.55 -1.27 0.65
CA TYR A 53 14.15 -1.67 0.80
C TYR A 53 13.54 -1.07 2.07
N LYS A 54 14.23 -1.18 3.22
CA LYS A 54 13.76 -0.59 4.49
C LYS A 54 13.50 0.91 4.38
N ALA A 55 14.43 1.66 3.81
CA ALA A 55 14.29 3.10 3.62
C ALA A 55 13.12 3.47 2.70
N SER A 56 12.79 2.59 1.74
CA SER A 56 11.72 2.85 0.77
C SER A 56 10.29 2.64 1.31
N VAL A 57 10.14 1.99 2.48
CA VAL A 57 8.83 1.80 3.13
C VAL A 57 8.36 3.12 3.75
N ARG A 58 7.16 3.57 3.36
CA ARG A 58 6.53 4.81 3.82
C ARG A 58 5.02 4.81 3.59
N VAL A 59 4.34 5.82 4.12
CA VAL A 59 2.98 6.16 3.70
C VAL A 59 3.02 6.58 2.22
N THR A 60 2.36 5.82 1.36
CA THR A 60 2.25 6.10 -0.07
C THR A 60 0.98 6.88 -0.40
N LYS A 61 -0.06 6.71 0.42
CA LYS A 61 -1.30 7.48 0.31
C LYS A 61 -1.78 7.85 1.71
N LYS A 62 -1.85 9.16 1.99
CA LYS A 62 -2.46 9.67 3.22
C LYS A 62 -3.93 9.27 3.30
N SER A 63 -4.43 9.15 4.53
CA SER A 63 -5.83 8.86 4.78
C SER A 63 -6.71 9.93 4.17
N LYS A 64 -7.72 9.47 3.44
CA LYS A 64 -8.84 10.30 3.01
C LYS A 64 -10.10 9.44 3.07
N ARG A 65 -11.11 9.89 3.82
CA ARG A 65 -12.35 9.13 4.04
C ARG A 65 -12.10 7.78 4.72
N GLY A 66 -11.24 7.77 5.74
CA GLY A 66 -10.93 6.61 6.57
C GLY A 66 -10.04 5.56 5.90
N LYS A 67 -9.32 5.91 4.84
CA LYS A 67 -8.51 4.97 4.05
C LYS A 67 -7.16 5.56 3.66
N GLY A 68 -6.08 4.94 4.13
CA GLY A 68 -4.70 5.23 3.77
C GLY A 68 -3.95 4.00 3.21
N ARG A 69 -2.72 4.19 2.74
CA ARG A 69 -1.86 3.11 2.22
C ARG A 69 -0.42 3.30 2.69
N VAL A 70 0.17 2.24 3.23
CA VAL A 70 1.60 2.09 3.46
C VAL A 70 2.16 1.13 2.42
N GLY A 71 3.35 1.40 1.91
CA GLY A 71 4.02 0.50 0.98
C GLY A 71 5.48 0.87 0.74
N SER A 72 6.17 -0.01 0.04
CA SER A 72 7.53 0.24 -0.42
C SER A 72 7.52 0.91 -1.81
N THR A 73 8.25 2.01 -1.97
CA THR A 73 8.40 2.68 -3.28
C THR A 73 9.57 2.14 -4.11
N LEU A 74 10.29 1.13 -3.62
CA LEU A 74 11.38 0.52 -4.37
C LEU A 74 10.84 -0.30 -5.54
N TRP A 75 11.38 -0.10 -6.74
CA TRP A 75 10.90 -0.78 -7.96
C TRP A 75 10.93 -2.31 -7.88
N ARG A 76 11.88 -2.88 -7.10
CA ARG A 76 12.02 -4.32 -6.85
C ARG A 76 11.27 -4.83 -5.60
N ALA A 77 10.37 -4.03 -5.04
CA ALA A 77 9.64 -4.39 -3.81
C ALA A 77 8.81 -5.67 -3.94
N HIS A 78 8.25 -5.90 -5.13
CA HIS A 78 7.47 -7.11 -5.44
C HIS A 78 8.32 -8.39 -5.35
N TRP A 79 9.62 -8.34 -5.63
CA TRP A 79 10.53 -9.48 -5.43
C TRP A 79 10.78 -9.77 -3.95
N VAL A 80 10.76 -8.75 -3.09
CA VAL A 80 10.89 -8.92 -1.63
C VAL A 80 9.59 -9.47 -1.05
N GLU A 81 8.45 -8.96 -1.51
CA GLU A 81 7.13 -9.38 -1.03
C GLU A 81 6.79 -10.81 -1.45
N PHE A 82 6.96 -11.14 -2.74
CA PHE A 82 6.49 -12.41 -3.31
C PHE A 82 7.61 -13.41 -3.60
N GLY A 83 8.86 -13.01 -3.45
CA GLY A 83 10.00 -13.79 -3.91
C GLY A 83 10.15 -13.74 -5.42
N THR A 84 11.17 -14.44 -5.92
CA THR A 84 11.44 -14.61 -7.36
C THR A 84 11.28 -16.06 -7.80
N LYS A 85 10.61 -16.87 -6.96
CA LYS A 85 10.21 -18.23 -7.31
C LYS A 85 9.48 -18.25 -8.65
N ALA A 86 9.69 -19.36 -9.35
CA ALA A 86 8.83 -19.94 -10.35
C ALA A 86 7.44 -19.31 -10.44
N ASP A 87 7.07 -18.80 -11.61
CA ASP A 87 5.66 -18.73 -11.94
C ASP A 87 5.09 -20.16 -11.86
N SER A 88 4.19 -20.39 -10.91
CA SER A 88 3.52 -21.69 -10.69
C SER A 88 2.72 -22.18 -11.90
N LYS A 89 2.51 -21.31 -12.91
CA LYS A 89 1.86 -21.64 -14.18
C LYS A 89 2.84 -21.95 -15.32
N GLY A 90 4.15 -21.82 -15.09
CA GLY A 90 5.20 -22.08 -16.08
C GLY A 90 5.84 -23.46 -15.93
N LYS A 91 6.25 -24.07 -17.06
CA LYS A 91 6.97 -25.37 -17.07
C LYS A 91 8.40 -25.30 -16.51
N ASP A 92 8.96 -24.11 -16.28
CA ASP A 92 10.32 -23.92 -15.70
C ASP A 92 10.25 -22.97 -14.49
N PRO A 93 10.62 -23.46 -13.28
CA PRO A 93 10.57 -22.68 -12.05
C PRO A 93 11.57 -21.52 -11.95
N ARG A 94 12.35 -21.27 -13.01
CA ARG A 94 13.28 -20.13 -13.10
C ARG A 94 12.79 -19.05 -14.07
N ARG A 95 11.62 -19.23 -14.70
CA ARG A 95 11.11 -18.27 -15.68
C ARG A 95 10.34 -17.15 -14.98
N VAL A 96 10.82 -15.91 -15.13
CA VAL A 96 10.23 -14.69 -14.55
C VAL A 96 9.94 -13.66 -15.64
N LEU A 97 8.92 -12.82 -15.44
CA LEU A 97 8.58 -11.70 -16.34
C LEU A 97 9.34 -10.43 -15.92
N THR A 98 10.12 -9.84 -16.83
CA THR A 98 10.83 -8.56 -16.61
C THR A 98 10.30 -7.49 -17.56
N LYS A 99 10.72 -6.23 -17.38
CA LYS A 99 10.43 -5.13 -18.33
C LYS A 99 10.95 -5.39 -19.75
N GLN A 100 11.87 -6.34 -19.92
CA GLN A 100 12.46 -6.73 -21.21
C GLN A 100 11.87 -8.05 -21.75
N GLY A 101 10.82 -8.58 -21.11
CA GLY A 101 10.15 -9.83 -21.49
C GLY A 101 10.44 -10.99 -20.53
N TRP A 102 10.10 -12.21 -20.97
CA TRP A 102 10.31 -13.43 -20.18
C TRP A 102 11.79 -13.80 -20.14
N LYS A 103 12.35 -13.99 -18.94
CA LYS A 103 13.75 -14.38 -18.73
C LYS A 103 13.85 -15.61 -17.84
N VAL A 104 14.73 -16.54 -18.19
CA VAL A 104 15.08 -17.69 -17.34
C VAL A 104 16.28 -17.29 -16.48
N LEU A 105 16.09 -17.30 -15.16
CA LEU A 105 17.14 -16.99 -14.21
C LEU A 105 18.19 -18.11 -14.17
N SER A 106 19.43 -17.75 -13.82
CA SER A 106 20.50 -18.71 -13.59
C SER A 106 20.20 -19.54 -12.34
N ARG A 107 20.98 -20.61 -12.12
CA ARG A 107 20.76 -21.58 -11.03
C ARG A 107 20.88 -20.99 -9.61
N ASN A 108 21.35 -19.74 -9.46
CA ASN A 108 21.56 -19.03 -8.20
C ASN A 108 20.66 -17.78 -8.09
N THR A 109 19.36 -17.75 -7.80
CA THR A 109 18.51 -18.64 -6.98
C THR A 109 17.11 -18.02 -7.05
N PRO A 110 16.03 -18.78 -7.26
CA PRO A 110 14.68 -18.29 -6.97
C PRO A 110 14.57 -18.00 -5.46
N THR A 111 14.31 -16.75 -5.08
CA THR A 111 14.25 -16.33 -3.67
C THR A 111 12.89 -16.63 -3.07
N ASP A 112 12.87 -17.16 -1.84
CA ASP A 112 11.65 -17.22 -1.04
C ASP A 112 11.06 -15.83 -0.83
N ALA A 113 9.73 -15.76 -0.72
CA ALA A 113 9.02 -14.55 -0.32
C ALA A 113 9.43 -14.18 1.12
N TYR A 114 9.88 -12.95 1.33
CA TYR A 114 10.07 -12.44 2.68
C TYR A 114 8.75 -11.91 3.26
N ALA A 115 7.85 -11.43 2.38
CA ALA A 115 6.49 -11.00 2.67
C ALA A 115 6.34 -10.05 3.87
N PRO A 116 7.16 -8.97 3.97
CA PRO A 116 7.07 -8.05 5.10
C PRO A 116 5.75 -7.27 5.13
N GLY A 117 5.11 -7.02 3.98
CA GLY A 117 3.79 -6.39 3.92
C GLY A 117 2.71 -7.29 4.50
N GLU A 118 2.66 -8.55 4.07
CA GLU A 118 1.72 -9.54 4.61
C GLU A 118 1.92 -9.77 6.12
N LYS A 119 3.16 -9.89 6.58
CA LYS A 119 3.46 -9.99 8.03
C LYS A 119 2.96 -8.78 8.80
N THR A 120 3.14 -7.59 8.25
CA THR A 120 2.64 -6.33 8.85
C THR A 120 1.12 -6.31 8.89
N ALA A 121 0.45 -6.70 7.81
CA ALA A 121 -1.00 -6.77 7.77
C ALA A 121 -1.53 -7.73 8.85
N GLN A 122 -0.97 -8.94 8.96
CA GLN A 122 -1.35 -9.91 9.98
C GLN A 122 -1.13 -9.42 11.41
N HIS A 123 -0.02 -8.71 11.65
CA HIS A 123 0.28 -8.15 12.98
C HIS A 123 -0.81 -7.20 13.49
N PHE A 124 -1.39 -6.40 12.59
CA PHE A 124 -2.48 -5.48 12.91
C PHE A 124 -3.88 -6.05 12.63
N GLY A 125 -4.00 -7.39 12.47
CA GLY A 125 -5.28 -8.08 12.31
C GLY A 125 -5.91 -7.99 10.91
N GLY A 126 -5.13 -7.62 9.90
CA GLY A 126 -5.54 -7.54 8.50
C GLY A 126 -4.90 -8.61 7.60
N SER A 127 -5.12 -8.48 6.29
CA SER A 127 -4.54 -9.33 5.24
C SER A 127 -4.21 -8.49 3.99
N MET A 128 -3.18 -8.85 3.22
CA MET A 128 -2.98 -8.24 1.89
C MET A 128 -4.01 -8.79 0.90
N GLY A 129 -4.69 -7.90 0.18
CA GLY A 129 -5.56 -8.29 -0.94
C GLY A 129 -4.77 -8.89 -2.12
N LYS A 130 -5.47 -9.45 -3.12
CA LYS A 130 -4.85 -10.08 -4.32
C LYS A 130 -4.00 -9.15 -5.21
N GLY A 131 -4.05 -7.84 -5.00
CA GLY A 131 -3.23 -6.88 -5.73
C GLY A 131 -2.07 -6.45 -4.84
N GLY A 132 -0.84 -6.84 -5.21
CA GLY A 132 0.38 -6.36 -4.56
C GLY A 132 0.54 -4.84 -4.66
N ILE A 133 1.77 -4.34 -4.47
CA ILE A 133 2.06 -2.91 -4.65
C ILE A 133 1.81 -2.53 -6.12
N GLU A 134 0.62 -2.02 -6.42
CA GLU A 134 0.31 -1.30 -7.64
C GLU A 134 1.05 0.05 -7.57
N PHE A 135 2.16 0.12 -8.30
CA PHE A 135 2.76 1.38 -8.69
C PHE A 135 1.87 1.98 -9.77
N ASP A 136 0.88 2.80 -9.38
CA ASP A 136 0.29 3.78 -10.29
C ASP A 136 1.29 4.92 -10.49
N GLY A 137 2.39 4.58 -11.16
CA GLY A 137 3.23 5.54 -11.87
C GLY A 137 2.66 5.66 -13.27
N ASP A 138 1.49 6.28 -13.38
CA ASP A 138 1.06 7.12 -14.50
C ASP A 138 -0.40 7.50 -14.25
N ASP A 139 -0.57 8.76 -13.83
CA ASP A 139 -1.78 9.52 -14.04
C ASP A 139 -2.04 9.58 -15.56
N LYS A 140 -2.77 8.59 -16.09
CA LYS A 140 -3.50 8.76 -17.34
C LYS A 140 -4.96 8.95 -16.97
N GLY A 141 -5.32 10.23 -16.87
CA GLY A 141 -6.68 10.64 -17.10
C GLY A 141 -7.10 10.20 -18.51
N ASP A 142 -7.85 9.12 -18.58
CA ASP A 142 -8.72 8.85 -19.71
C ASP A 142 -10.03 9.59 -19.45
N ASP A 143 -10.01 10.89 -19.81
CA ASP A 143 -11.23 11.63 -20.13
C ASP A 143 -11.69 11.18 -21.52
N LYS A 144 -12.81 10.45 -21.53
CA LYS A 144 -13.75 10.16 -22.65
C LYS A 144 -13.36 9.15 -23.73
#